data_AF-A0A453F7Y1-F1
#
_entry.id   AF-A0A453F7Y1-F1
#
_cell.length_a   1.000
_cell.length_b   1.000
_cell.length_c   1.000
_cell.angle_alpha   90.00
_cell.angle_beta   90.00
_cell.angle_gamma   90.00
#
_symmetry.space_group_name_H-M   'P 1'
#
loop_
_entity.id
_entity.type
_entity.pdbx_description
1 polymer ?
#
loop_
_entity_poly.entity_id
_entity_poly.type
_entity_poly.pdbx_seq_one_letter_code
_entity_poly.pdbx_strand_id
1 'polypeptide(L)'
;MISLFRNNKGDSLSASYYQMVSNSQAAVGGEVSHSLSSNETTTTLGFQYSLDPLTTTKVRYDNHGMVSALIQHELRPKSLLTISSEFDTKAIEKSSKIGLSLLLKP
;
A
#
# COMPACT_ATOMS: atom_id res chain seq x y z
N MET A 1 -15.19 5.32 0.25
CA MET A 1 -15.65 4.01 -0.27
C MET A 1 -15.28 2.96 0.75
N ILE A 2 -16.24 2.13 1.13
CA ILE A 2 -16.06 1.02 2.07
C ILE A 2 -16.31 -0.26 1.28
N SER A 3 -15.47 -1.27 1.46
CA SER A 3 -15.61 -2.54 0.77
C SER A 3 -15.35 -3.68 1.74
N LEU A 4 -16.14 -4.75 1.59
CA LEU A 4 -16.00 -5.97 2.38
C LEU A 4 -15.77 -7.13 1.40
N PHE A 5 -14.71 -7.87 1.63
CA PHE A 5 -14.27 -8.99 0.82
C PHE A 5 -14.20 -10.26 1.67
N ARG A 6 -14.62 -11.37 1.07
CA ARG A 6 -14.54 -12.70 1.67
C ARG A 6 -13.62 -13.55 0.80
N ASN A 7 -12.45 -13.88 1.33
CA ASN A 7 -11.38 -14.58 0.64
C ASN A 7 -11.26 -16.03 1.11
N ASN A 8 -10.46 -16.82 0.37
CA ASN A 8 -10.13 -18.22 0.68
C ASN A 8 -11.34 -19.10 1.03
N LYS A 9 -12.36 -19.15 0.16
CA LYS A 9 -13.60 -19.94 0.38
C LYS A 9 -14.33 -19.61 1.69
N GLY A 10 -14.11 -18.42 2.26
CA GLY A 10 -14.72 -17.99 3.52
C GLY A 10 -13.83 -18.09 4.75
N ASP A 11 -12.57 -18.48 4.56
CA ASP A 11 -11.55 -18.59 5.60
C ASP A 11 -10.93 -17.24 5.99
N SER A 12 -11.03 -16.22 5.14
CA SER A 12 -10.56 -14.87 5.48
C SER A 12 -11.58 -13.80 5.13
N LEU A 13 -11.66 -12.78 6.00
CA LEU A 13 -12.55 -11.63 5.87
C LEU A 13 -11.69 -10.38 5.82
N SER A 14 -11.88 -9.54 4.80
CA SER A 14 -11.14 -8.29 4.66
C SER A 14 -12.10 -7.13 4.49
N ALA A 15 -11.95 -6.10 5.32
CA ALA A 15 -12.68 -4.86 5.23
C ALA A 15 -11.71 -3.74 4.86
N SER A 16 -11.99 -2.99 3.80
CA SER A 16 -11.19 -1.84 3.39
C SER A 16 -12.02 -0.57 3.40
N TYR A 17 -11.37 0.51 3.80
CA TYR A 17 -11.88 1.86 3.85
C TYR A 17 -10.95 2.73 3.04
N TYR A 18 -11.46 3.46 2.06
CA TYR A 18 -10.68 4.38 1.25
C TYR A 18 -11.40 5.73 1.16
N GLN A 19 -10.71 6.80 1.50
CA GLN A 19 -11.20 8.17 1.41
C GLN A 19 -10.19 9.04 0.66
N MET A 20 -10.60 9.51 -0.51
CA MET A 20 -9.86 10.49 -1.28
C MET A 20 -10.34 11.89 -0.86
N VAL A 21 -9.41 12.80 -0.62
CA VAL A 21 -9.75 14.19 -0.28
C VAL A 21 -10.04 14.93 -1.58
N SER A 22 -11.31 15.22 -1.86
CA SER A 22 -11.74 15.79 -3.16
C SER A 22 -11.07 17.11 -3.56
N ASN A 23 -10.44 17.83 -2.61
CA ASN A 23 -9.77 19.10 -2.86
C ASN A 23 -8.25 19.06 -2.57
N SER A 24 -7.69 17.85 -2.45
CA SER A 24 -6.27 17.67 -2.19
C SER A 24 -5.75 16.46 -2.97
N GLN A 25 -4.45 16.44 -3.22
CA GLN A 25 -3.78 15.32 -3.87
C GLN A 25 -3.54 14.14 -2.91
N ALA A 26 -4.10 14.21 -1.71
CA ALA A 26 -4.01 13.20 -0.67
C ALA A 26 -5.19 12.21 -0.72
N ALA A 27 -4.90 10.94 -0.49
CA ALA A 27 -5.87 9.93 -0.16
C ALA A 27 -5.41 9.13 1.05
N VAL A 28 -6.36 8.72 1.87
CA VAL A 28 -6.09 7.88 3.04
C VAL A 28 -6.92 6.62 2.92
N GLY A 29 -6.38 5.53 3.42
CA GLY A 29 -7.06 4.25 3.44
C GLY A 29 -6.66 3.43 4.64
N GLY A 30 -7.55 2.55 5.05
CA GLY A 30 -7.31 1.53 6.04
C GLY A 30 -7.85 0.21 5.52
N GLU A 31 -7.20 -0.88 5.86
CA GLU A 31 -7.65 -2.23 5.56
C GLU A 31 -7.46 -3.09 6.79
N VAL A 32 -8.48 -3.87 7.15
CA VAL A 32 -8.43 -4.85 8.22
C VAL A 32 -8.75 -6.19 7.61
N SER A 33 -7.81 -7.13 7.70
CA SER A 33 -7.98 -8.50 7.25
C SER A 33 -7.91 -9.43 8.46
N HIS A 34 -8.95 -10.22 8.67
CA HIS A 34 -9.03 -11.25 9.69
C HIS A 34 -9.01 -12.62 9.03
N SER A 35 -8.03 -13.43 9.41
CA SER A 35 -7.91 -14.82 8.96
C SER A 35 -8.53 -15.73 10.02
N LEU A 36 -9.60 -16.44 9.68
CA LEU A 36 -10.24 -17.38 10.60
C LEU A 36 -9.38 -18.64 10.82
N SER A 37 -8.57 -19.04 9.83
CA SER A 37 -7.67 -20.21 9.93
C SER A 37 -6.54 -20.02 10.94
N SER A 38 -5.81 -18.91 10.86
CA SER A 38 -4.71 -18.61 11.79
C SER A 38 -5.16 -17.81 13.02
N ASN A 39 -6.42 -17.37 13.07
CA ASN A 39 -6.96 -16.46 14.08
C ASN A 39 -6.17 -15.13 14.18
N GLU A 40 -5.47 -14.75 13.12
CA GLU A 40 -4.66 -13.53 13.09
C GLU A 40 -5.43 -12.40 12.42
N THR A 41 -5.23 -11.19 12.93
CA THR A 41 -5.83 -9.97 12.39
C THR A 41 -4.74 -9.02 11.94
N THR A 42 -4.70 -8.73 10.65
CA THR A 42 -3.80 -7.77 10.04
C THR A 42 -4.54 -6.47 9.81
N THR A 43 -4.12 -5.41 10.49
CA THR A 43 -4.62 -4.06 10.23
C THR A 43 -3.54 -3.28 9.52
N THR A 44 -3.91 -2.73 8.38
CA THR A 44 -3.05 -1.95 7.49
C THR A 44 -3.63 -0.55 7.38
N LEU A 45 -2.79 0.45 7.57
CA LEU A 45 -3.11 1.85 7.35
C LEU A 45 -2.25 2.35 6.19
N GLY A 46 -2.87 3.05 5.25
CA GLY A 46 -2.21 3.54 4.06
C GLY A 46 -2.53 5.01 3.81
N PHE A 47 -1.54 5.74 3.36
CA PHE A 47 -1.73 7.08 2.83
C PHE A 47 -1.10 7.17 1.45
N GLN A 48 -1.74 7.93 0.59
CA GLN A 48 -1.27 8.26 -0.73
C GLN A 48 -1.24 9.77 -0.84
N TYR A 49 -0.20 10.30 -1.46
CA TYR A 49 -0.07 11.71 -1.74
C TYR A 49 0.54 11.88 -3.13
N SER A 50 -0.19 12.54 -4.02
CA SER A 50 0.34 12.94 -5.32
C SER A 50 1.03 14.30 -5.16
N LEU A 51 2.36 14.32 -5.27
CA LEU A 51 3.13 15.57 -5.22
C LEU A 51 2.86 16.40 -6.47
N ASP A 52 2.73 15.71 -7.61
CA ASP A 52 2.50 16.29 -8.92
C ASP A 52 1.62 15.34 -9.74
N PRO A 53 1.03 15.79 -10.87
CA PRO A 53 0.30 14.92 -11.80
C PRO A 53 1.13 13.71 -12.27
N LEU A 54 2.46 13.85 -12.24
CA LEU A 54 3.42 12.84 -12.67
C LEU A 54 4.02 12.04 -11.51
N THR A 55 3.91 12.50 -10.25
CA THR A 55 4.60 11.88 -9.11
C THR A 55 3.62 11.56 -8.00
N THR A 56 3.50 10.27 -7.67
CA THR A 56 2.66 9.78 -6.57
C THR A 56 3.48 9.00 -5.56
N THR A 57 3.32 9.36 -4.29
CA THR A 57 3.88 8.63 -3.17
C THR A 57 2.78 7.89 -2.44
N LYS A 58 3.06 6.67 -2.03
CA LYS A 58 2.20 5.81 -1.23
C LYS A 58 3.02 5.31 -0.06
N VAL A 59 2.42 5.29 1.11
CA VAL A 59 3.02 4.71 2.29
C VAL A 59 1.96 3.89 2.98
N ARG A 60 2.41 2.78 3.53
CA ARG A 60 1.60 1.78 4.18
C ARG A 60 2.30 1.36 5.45
N TYR A 61 1.52 1.15 6.49
CA TYR A 61 1.95 0.64 7.78
C TYR A 61 1.01 -0.48 8.20
N ASP A 62 1.53 -1.55 8.77
CA ASP A 62 0.72 -2.61 9.35
C ASP A 62 0.96 -2.80 10.86
N ASN A 63 0.03 -3.46 11.53
CA ASN A 63 0.14 -3.80 12.95
C ASN A 63 1.22 -4.84 13.26
N HIS A 64 1.76 -5.50 12.24
CA HIS A 64 2.90 -6.41 12.36
C HIS A 64 4.24 -5.66 12.40
N GLY A 65 4.23 -4.34 12.18
CA GLY A 65 5.43 -3.50 12.20
C GLY A 65 6.10 -3.38 10.84
N MET A 66 5.43 -3.78 9.76
CA MET A 66 5.92 -3.56 8.42
C MET A 66 5.53 -2.16 7.95
N VAL A 67 6.52 -1.39 7.55
CA VAL A 67 6.39 -0.09 6.90
C VAL A 67 6.78 -0.26 5.44
N SER A 68 5.86 0.00 4.53
CA SER A 68 6.13 0.02 3.09
C SER A 68 5.96 1.43 2.55
N ALA A 69 6.92 1.91 1.77
CA ALA A 69 6.84 3.14 1.01
C ALA A 69 6.98 2.82 -0.48
N LEU A 70 6.29 3.58 -1.31
CA LEU A 70 6.31 3.44 -2.76
C LEU A 70 6.22 4.84 -3.37
N ILE A 71 7.15 5.14 -4.27
CA ILE A 71 7.17 6.36 -5.06
C ILE A 71 7.06 5.94 -6.52
N GLN A 72 6.07 6.49 -7.21
CA GLN A 72 5.87 6.28 -8.63
C GLN A 72 5.99 7.63 -9.34
N HIS A 73 6.91 7.72 -10.28
CA HIS A 73 7.23 8.91 -11.04
C HIS A 73 7.11 8.64 -12.53
N GLU A 74 6.34 9.46 -13.24
CA GLU A 74 6.20 9.42 -14.68
C GLU A 74 7.33 10.21 -15.34
N LEU A 75 8.27 9.49 -15.96
CA LEU A 75 9.44 10.08 -16.61
C LEU A 75 9.11 10.65 -17.99
N ARG A 76 8.21 9.99 -18.72
CA ARG A 76 7.75 10.36 -20.06
C ARG A 76 6.27 9.97 -20.18
N PRO A 77 5.50 10.57 -21.11
CA PRO A 77 4.11 10.18 -21.31
C PRO A 77 4.04 8.67 -21.45
N LYS A 78 3.27 8.01 -20.57
CA LYS A 78 3.09 6.55 -20.54
C LYS A 78 4.27 5.72 -20.00
N SER A 79 5.40 6.32 -19.60
CA SER A 79 6.54 5.62 -18.99
C SER A 79 6.66 5.94 -17.50
N LEU A 80 6.60 4.91 -16.66
CA LEU A 80 6.51 5.03 -15.21
C LEU A 80 7.71 4.35 -14.55
N LEU A 81 8.39 5.08 -13.67
CA LEU A 81 9.37 4.54 -12.74
C LEU A 81 8.71 4.37 -11.38
N THR A 82 8.75 3.16 -10.84
CA THR A 82 8.22 2.84 -9.51
C THR A 82 9.35 2.34 -8.63
N ILE A 83 9.57 3.00 -7.51
CA ILE A 83 10.52 2.60 -6.47
C ILE A 83 9.69 2.24 -5.24
N SER A 84 9.91 1.06 -4.68
CA SER A 84 9.26 0.61 -3.45
C SER A 84 10.29 0.17 -2.43
N SER A 85 9.98 0.34 -1.16
CA SER A 85 10.84 -0.07 -0.06
C SER A 85 9.99 -0.54 1.10
N GLU A 86 10.32 -1.68 1.68
CA GLU A 86 9.62 -2.28 2.80
C GLU A 86 10.60 -2.56 3.94
N PHE A 87 10.21 -2.16 5.14
CA PHE A 87 11.02 -2.21 6.34
C PHE A 87 10.20 -2.90 7.43
N ASP A 88 10.76 -3.93 8.06
CA ASP A 88 10.17 -4.59 9.22
C ASP A 88 10.74 -3.94 10.48
N THR A 89 9.97 -3.08 11.15
CA THR A 89 10.43 -2.34 12.33
C THR A 89 10.51 -3.23 13.57
N LYS A 90 9.85 -4.40 13.58
CA LYS A 90 9.95 -5.36 14.68
C LYS A 90 11.15 -6.28 14.53
N ALA A 91 11.55 -6.55 13.29
CA ALA A 91 12.76 -7.30 12.96
C ALA A 91 13.79 -6.36 12.32
N ILE A 92 14.36 -5.43 13.10
CA ILE A 92 15.43 -4.51 12.63
C ILE A 92 16.64 -5.26 12.08
N GLU A 93 16.88 -6.50 12.51
CA GLU A 93 17.94 -7.37 11.98
C GLU A 93 17.62 -7.95 10.59
N LYS A 94 16.37 -7.82 10.13
CA LYS A 94 15.89 -8.37 8.86
C LYS A 94 16.13 -7.36 7.75
N SER A 95 16.80 -7.82 6.69
CA SER A 95 17.11 -6.98 5.53
C SER A 95 15.85 -6.32 4.97
N SER A 96 15.91 -5.00 4.83
CA SER A 96 14.87 -4.21 4.16
C SER A 96 14.75 -4.62 2.71
N LYS A 97 13.53 -4.72 2.20
CA LYS A 97 13.29 -5.04 0.79
C LYS A 97 13.21 -3.75 0.02
N ILE A 98 13.98 -3.63 -1.05
CA ILE A 98 13.88 -2.50 -1.98
C ILE A 98 13.54 -3.07 -3.35
N GLY A 99 12.51 -2.53 -3.96
CA GLY A 99 12.04 -2.87 -5.29
C GLY A 99 12.18 -1.67 -6.22
N LEU A 100 12.55 -1.93 -7.46
CA LEU A 100 12.56 -0.95 -8.52
C LEU A 100 11.91 -1.57 -9.76
N SER A 101 11.00 -0.83 -10.36
CA SER A 101 10.27 -1.22 -11.56
C SER A 101 10.25 -0.06 -12.54
N LEU A 102 10.52 -0.35 -13.79
CA LEU A 102 10.47 0.63 -14.87
C LEU A 102 9.54 0.09 -15.96
N LEU A 103 8.43 0.79 -16.16
CA LEU A 103 7.49 0.51 -17.22
C LEU A 103 7.75 1.51 -18.35
N LEU A 104 8.18 1.01 -19.50
CA LEU A 104 8.25 1.79 -20.73
C LEU A 104 7.07 1.42 -21.62
N LYS A 105 6.36 2.44 -22.11
CA LYS A 105 5.42 2.26 -23.21
C LYS A 105 6.05 2.83 -24.49
N PRO A 106 5.94 2.11 -25.63
CA PRO A 106 6.50 2.53 -26.91
C PRO A 106 5.83 3.79 -27.45
#